data_AF-T1D1D4-F1
#
_entry.id   AF-T1D1D4-F1
#
_cell.length_a   1.000
_cell.length_b   1.000
_cell.length_c   1.000
_cell.angle_alpha   90.00
_cell.angle_beta   90.00
_cell.angle_gamma   90.00
#
_symmetry.space_group_name_H-M   'P 1'
#
loop_
_entity.id
_entity.type
_entity.pdbx_description
1 polymer ?
#
loop_
_entity_poly.entity_id
_entity_poly.type
_entity_poly.pdbx_seq_one_letter_code
_entity_poly.pdbx_strand_id
1 'polypeptide(L)'
;MLDDLVWDNERTDDTEDALADLADLLGIVSQRPERDFGRGSDVLWALGDGKYAVIEAKSGATGDLICKKDINQLSGSVNWCRQEYGEGTTVVPLLMHPSTFIETSGTPPQGTRVLNPNKLEALKASVVAYATAVAFH
;
A
#
# COMPACT_ATOMS: atom_id res chain seq x y z
N MET A 1 -2.55 -11.89 10.53
CA MET A 1 -2.20 -10.51 10.12
C MET A 1 -0.75 -10.38 9.66
N LEU A 2 0.27 -10.16 10.53
CA LEU A 2 1.65 -9.92 10.02
C LEU A 2 2.20 -11.09 9.19
N ASP A 3 1.81 -12.32 9.53
CA ASP A 3 2.17 -13.54 8.79
C ASP A 3 1.48 -13.66 7.42
N ASP A 4 0.46 -12.83 7.18
CA ASP A 4 -0.29 -12.76 5.92
C ASP A 4 0.24 -11.64 4.99
N LEU A 5 1.16 -10.80 5.48
CA LEU A 5 1.94 -9.88 4.64
C LEU A 5 3.05 -10.64 3.91
N VAL A 6 2.69 -11.36 2.84
CA VAL A 6 3.57 -12.29 2.11
C VAL A 6 3.71 -11.93 0.64
N TRP A 7 4.74 -12.48 0.00
CA TRP A 7 4.96 -12.38 -1.45
C TRP A 7 4.46 -13.66 -2.11
N ASP A 8 3.14 -13.76 -2.31
CA ASP A 8 2.48 -14.96 -2.80
C ASP A 8 1.33 -14.58 -3.76
N ASN A 9 1.34 -15.16 -4.96
CA ASN A 9 0.36 -14.89 -6.00
C ASN A 9 -1.01 -15.53 -5.72
N GLU A 10 -1.09 -16.53 -4.84
CA GLU A 10 -2.36 -17.15 -4.44
C GLU A 10 -3.00 -16.47 -3.22
N ARG A 11 -2.25 -15.58 -2.54
CA ARG A 11 -2.64 -14.93 -1.29
C ARG A 11 -2.61 -13.41 -1.37
N THR A 12 -2.91 -12.86 -2.56
CA THR A 12 -2.93 -11.39 -2.76
C THR A 12 -4.02 -10.73 -1.93
N ASP A 13 -5.22 -11.32 -1.89
CA ASP A 13 -6.34 -10.81 -1.09
C ASP A 13 -6.04 -10.83 0.41
N ASP A 14 -5.45 -11.93 0.92
CA ASP A 14 -4.98 -12.03 2.32
C ASP A 14 -3.96 -10.92 2.65
N THR A 15 -3.06 -10.61 1.71
CA THR A 15 -2.05 -9.54 1.90
C THR A 15 -2.70 -8.17 1.97
N GLU A 16 -3.70 -7.91 1.11
CA GLU A 16 -4.45 -6.65 1.11
C GLU A 16 -5.27 -6.49 2.41
N ASP A 17 -5.90 -7.56 2.91
CA ASP A 17 -6.55 -7.56 4.21
C ASP A 17 -5.56 -7.31 5.35
N ALA A 18 -4.40 -7.97 5.33
CA ALA A 18 -3.37 -7.76 6.34
C ALA A 18 -2.79 -6.32 6.34
N LEU A 19 -2.74 -5.66 5.18
CA LEU A 19 -2.39 -4.24 5.08
C LEU A 19 -3.49 -3.34 5.65
N ALA A 20 -4.77 -3.68 5.49
CA ALA A 20 -5.87 -2.94 6.11
C ALA A 20 -5.88 -3.12 7.64
N ASP A 21 -5.79 -4.37 8.12
CA ASP A 21 -5.70 -4.72 9.54
C ASP A 21 -4.48 -4.05 10.22
N LEU A 22 -3.36 -3.93 9.51
CA LEU A 22 -2.17 -3.24 10.04
C LEU A 22 -2.45 -1.76 10.31
N ALA A 23 -3.23 -1.09 9.47
CA ALA A 23 -3.63 0.28 9.75
C ALA A 23 -4.46 0.37 11.03
N ASP A 24 -5.40 -0.54 11.25
CA ASP A 24 -6.22 -0.57 12.47
C ASP A 24 -5.34 -0.75 13.72
N LEU A 25 -4.34 -1.65 13.67
CA LEU A 25 -3.35 -1.81 14.74
C LEU A 25 -2.57 -0.53 15.04
N LEU A 26 -2.30 0.28 14.02
CA LEU A 26 -1.61 1.56 14.13
C LEU A 26 -2.55 2.73 14.48
N GLY A 27 -3.85 2.48 14.68
CA GLY A 27 -4.86 3.52 14.94
C GLY A 27 -5.16 4.39 13.71
N ILE A 28 -4.92 3.86 12.51
CA ILE A 28 -5.15 4.52 11.23
C ILE A 28 -6.43 3.95 10.62
N VAL A 29 -7.32 4.83 10.14
CA VAL A 29 -8.53 4.37 9.44
C VAL A 29 -8.14 3.83 8.06
N SER A 30 -8.62 2.62 7.73
CA SER A 30 -8.36 1.96 6.46
C SER A 30 -9.63 1.66 5.66
N GLN A 31 -9.48 1.50 4.34
CA GLN A 31 -10.52 1.02 3.42
C GLN A 31 -9.87 0.14 2.33
N ARG A 32 -10.65 -0.72 1.68
CA ARG A 32 -10.25 -1.46 0.46
C ARG A 32 -11.13 -1.06 -0.73
N PRO A 33 -10.97 0.16 -1.29
CA PRO A 33 -11.90 0.71 -2.27
C PRO A 33 -12.17 -0.17 -3.50
N GLU A 34 -11.14 -0.82 -4.05
CA GLU A 34 -11.31 -1.70 -5.20
C GLU A 34 -12.21 -2.91 -4.85
N ARG A 35 -12.04 -3.52 -3.68
CA ARG A 35 -12.90 -4.61 -3.20
C ARG A 35 -14.32 -4.12 -2.89
N ASP A 36 -14.43 -3.00 -2.17
CA ASP A 36 -15.68 -2.56 -1.57
C ASP A 36 -16.58 -1.81 -2.57
N PHE A 37 -15.99 -1.15 -3.57
CA PHE A 37 -16.69 -0.28 -4.53
C PHE A 37 -16.36 -0.57 -6.01
N GLY A 38 -15.43 -1.47 -6.31
CA GLY A 38 -14.98 -1.76 -7.67
C GLY A 38 -14.21 -0.62 -8.33
N ARG A 39 -13.65 0.29 -7.53
CA ARG A 39 -12.85 1.43 -7.99
C ARG A 39 -11.93 1.94 -6.88
N GLY A 40 -10.74 2.42 -7.26
CA GLY A 40 -9.78 3.04 -6.36
C GLY A 40 -8.56 2.14 -6.16
N SER A 41 -7.92 2.23 -4.99
CA SER A 41 -6.78 1.36 -4.65
C SER A 41 -7.18 0.05 -4.02
N ASP A 42 -6.24 -0.90 -4.04
CA ASP A 42 -6.29 -2.15 -3.28
C ASP A 42 -6.48 -1.86 -1.77
N VAL A 43 -5.69 -0.93 -1.21
CA VAL A 43 -5.81 -0.45 0.18
C VAL A 43 -5.61 1.07 0.26
N LEU A 44 -6.42 1.74 1.09
CA LEU A 44 -6.33 3.17 1.38
C LEU A 44 -6.16 3.38 2.89
N TRP A 45 -5.16 4.15 3.30
CA TRP A 45 -4.97 4.55 4.70
C TRP A 45 -5.20 6.07 4.86
N ALA A 46 -6.06 6.47 5.78
CA ALA A 46 -6.27 7.87 6.14
C ALA A 46 -5.30 8.29 7.27
N LEU A 47 -4.23 8.98 6.91
CA LEU A 47 -3.12 9.35 7.80
C LEU A 47 -3.41 10.60 8.66
N GLY A 48 -4.63 11.14 8.62
CA GLY A 48 -5.02 12.38 9.27
C GLY A 48 -4.81 13.64 8.40
N ASP A 49 -5.45 14.76 8.78
CA ASP A 49 -5.28 16.08 8.16
C ASP A 49 -5.40 16.12 6.61
N GLY A 50 -6.34 15.34 6.06
CA GLY A 50 -6.54 15.25 4.60
C GLY A 50 -5.39 14.59 3.85
N LYS A 51 -4.56 13.80 4.56
CA LYS A 51 -3.47 13.03 4.00
C LYS A 51 -3.85 11.55 3.91
N TYR A 52 -3.55 10.94 2.77
CA TYR A 52 -3.87 9.55 2.48
C TYR A 52 -2.66 8.82 1.93
N ALA A 53 -2.49 7.54 2.29
CA ALA A 53 -1.65 6.63 1.54
C ALA A 53 -2.54 5.77 0.64
N VAL A 54 -2.29 5.86 -0.67
CA VAL A 54 -2.94 5.04 -1.71
C VAL A 54 -2.00 3.89 -2.00
N ILE A 55 -2.43 2.67 -1.72
CA ILE A 55 -1.57 1.48 -1.75
C ILE A 55 -2.07 0.53 -2.84
N GLU A 56 -1.21 0.26 -3.82
CA GLU A 56 -1.37 -0.85 -4.76
C GLU A 56 -0.50 -2.02 -4.32
N ALA A 57 -1.11 -3.17 -4.05
CA ALA A 57 -0.46 -4.35 -3.53
C ALA A 57 -0.20 -5.37 -4.64
N LYS A 58 1.04 -5.40 -5.15
CA LYS A 58 1.47 -6.37 -6.17
C LYS A 58 2.30 -7.48 -5.51
N SER A 59 1.74 -8.09 -4.45
CA SER A 59 2.38 -9.18 -3.70
C SER A 59 2.62 -10.45 -4.53
N GLY A 60 1.79 -10.68 -5.55
CA GLY A 60 1.95 -11.77 -6.52
C GLY A 60 2.91 -11.50 -7.67
N ALA A 61 3.52 -10.31 -7.74
CA ALA A 61 4.47 -10.00 -8.81
C ALA A 61 5.78 -10.78 -8.66
N THR A 62 6.37 -11.20 -9.78
CA THR A 62 7.61 -11.99 -9.82
C THR A 62 8.69 -11.40 -10.73
N GLY A 63 8.38 -10.30 -11.43
CA GLY A 63 9.29 -9.67 -12.39
C GLY A 63 10.37 -8.79 -11.77
N ASP A 64 11.48 -8.65 -12.48
CA ASP A 64 12.59 -7.76 -12.12
C ASP A 64 12.26 -6.28 -12.25
N LEU A 65 11.18 -5.95 -12.96
CA LEU A 65 10.71 -4.59 -13.19
C LEU A 65 9.26 -4.45 -12.74
N ILE A 66 8.92 -3.29 -12.19
CA ILE A 66 7.55 -2.82 -12.05
C ILE A 66 7.06 -2.46 -13.44
N CYS A 67 6.01 -3.14 -13.90
CA CYS A 67 5.51 -2.93 -15.26
C CYS A 67 4.65 -1.66 -15.36
N LYS A 68 4.48 -1.14 -16.58
CA LYS A 68 3.67 0.08 -16.80
C LYS A 68 2.23 -0.10 -16.36
N LYS A 69 1.69 -1.32 -16.43
CA LYS A 69 0.33 -1.61 -15.97
C LYS A 69 0.18 -1.28 -14.47
N ASP A 70 1.11 -1.73 -13.63
CA ASP A 70 1.06 -1.48 -12.19
C ASP A 70 1.21 0.01 -11.86
N ILE A 71 2.08 0.71 -12.59
CA ILE A 71 2.23 2.16 -12.47
C ILE A 71 0.95 2.91 -12.87
N ASN A 72 0.29 2.46 -13.94
CA ASN A 72 -0.96 3.05 -14.39
C ASN A 72 -2.10 2.80 -13.40
N GLN A 73 -2.14 1.61 -12.79
CA GLN A 73 -3.09 1.32 -11.69
C GLN A 73 -2.87 2.28 -10.53
N LEU A 74 -1.64 2.40 -10.02
CA LEU A 74 -1.32 3.36 -8.96
C LEU A 74 -1.70 4.80 -9.31
N SER A 75 -1.42 5.21 -10.54
CA SER A 75 -1.78 6.55 -11.04
C SER A 75 -3.30 6.77 -11.05
N GLY A 76 -4.05 5.77 -11.50
CA GLY A 76 -5.51 5.77 -11.48
C GLY A 76 -6.04 5.93 -10.05
N SER A 77 -5.52 5.15 -9.11
CA SER A 77 -5.95 5.14 -7.70
C SER A 77 -5.63 6.47 -7.00
N VAL A 78 -4.50 7.10 -7.32
CA VAL A 78 -4.16 8.45 -6.83
C VAL A 78 -5.15 9.50 -7.34
N ASN A 79 -5.49 9.44 -8.63
CA ASN A 79 -6.46 10.38 -9.22
C ASN A 79 -7.86 10.18 -8.63
N TRP A 80 -8.28 8.92 -8.46
CA TRP A 80 -9.53 8.58 -7.79
C TRP A 80 -9.57 9.14 -6.36
N CYS A 81 -8.51 8.96 -5.57
CA CYS A 81 -8.43 9.49 -4.21
C CYS A 81 -8.59 11.03 -4.17
N ARG A 82 -7.96 11.75 -5.09
CA ARG A 82 -8.13 13.22 -5.20
C ARG A 82 -9.54 13.60 -5.62
N GLN A 83 -10.16 12.84 -6.51
CA GLN A 83 -11.52 13.10 -6.94
C GLN A 83 -12.53 12.90 -5.80
N GLU A 84 -12.40 11.82 -5.02
CA GLU A 84 -13.35 11.48 -3.95
C GLU A 84 -13.15 12.33 -2.69
N TYR A 85 -11.90 12.62 -2.31
CA TYR A 85 -11.59 13.32 -1.05
C TYR A 85 -11.13 14.79 -1.24
N GLY A 86 -11.00 15.25 -2.49
CA GLY A 86 -10.70 16.62 -2.86
C GLY A 86 -9.28 16.82 -3.40
N GLU A 87 -9.13 17.71 -4.40
CA GLU A 87 -7.85 18.02 -5.06
C GLU A 87 -6.77 18.58 -4.12
N GLY A 88 -7.18 19.18 -3.00
CA GLY A 88 -6.27 19.69 -1.97
C GLY A 88 -5.67 18.61 -1.06
N THR A 89 -6.06 17.34 -1.22
CA THR A 89 -5.56 16.25 -0.37
C THR A 89 -4.10 15.93 -0.67
N THR A 90 -3.37 15.56 0.39
CA THR A 90 -2.00 15.07 0.24
C THR A 90 -2.03 13.56 0.05
N VAL A 91 -1.68 13.10 -1.14
CA VAL A 91 -1.63 11.66 -1.45
C VAL A 91 -0.18 11.17 -1.41
N VAL A 92 0.07 10.10 -0.66
CA VAL A 92 1.31 9.32 -0.69
C VAL A 92 1.05 8.07 -1.54
N PRO A 93 1.51 8.02 -2.80
CA PRO A 93 1.40 6.82 -3.61
C PRO A 93 2.38 5.77 -3.08
N LEU A 94 1.89 4.58 -2.76
CA LEU A 94 2.69 3.46 -2.28
C LEU A 94 2.43 2.24 -3.16
N LEU A 95 3.50 1.67 -3.71
CA LEU A 95 3.45 0.40 -4.42
C LEU A 95 4.14 -0.67 -3.58
N MET A 96 3.43 -1.74 -3.22
CA MET A 96 4.08 -2.94 -2.70
C MET A 96 4.47 -3.82 -3.87
N HIS A 97 5.78 -4.03 -4.08
CA HIS A 97 6.31 -4.79 -5.21
C HIS A 97 7.72 -5.32 -4.87
N PRO A 98 8.11 -6.53 -5.33
CA PRO A 98 9.43 -7.11 -5.04
C PRO A 98 10.58 -6.27 -5.61
N SER A 99 10.41 -5.76 -6.83
CA SER A 99 11.36 -4.84 -7.49
C SER A 99 11.08 -3.37 -7.16
N THR A 100 12.13 -2.55 -7.23
CA THR A 100 12.08 -1.08 -7.17
C THR A 100 12.40 -0.41 -8.50
N PHE A 101 12.68 -1.17 -9.55
CA PHE A 101 13.02 -0.66 -10.87
C PHE A 101 11.77 -0.58 -11.73
N ILE A 102 11.43 0.61 -12.19
CA ILE A 102 10.27 0.82 -13.06
C ILE A 102 10.73 0.65 -14.50
N GLU A 103 9.93 -0.04 -15.32
CA GLU A 103 10.20 -0.10 -16.75
C GLU A 103 10.23 1.30 -17.38
N THR A 104 11.03 1.49 -18.44
CA THR A 104 11.23 2.81 -19.07
C THR A 104 9.94 3.50 -19.51
N SER A 105 8.88 2.72 -19.77
CA SER A 105 7.62 3.22 -20.31
C SER A 105 6.59 3.61 -19.22
N GLY A 106 6.93 3.38 -17.93
CA GLY A 106 6.12 3.76 -16.77
C GLY A 106 6.52 5.12 -16.20
N THR A 107 5.51 5.97 -15.95
CA THR A 107 5.69 7.28 -15.29
C THR A 107 4.97 7.25 -13.94
N PRO A 108 5.67 7.01 -12.82
CA PRO A 108 5.03 6.94 -11.51
C PRO A 108 4.47 8.31 -11.09
N PRO A 109 3.38 8.33 -10.31
CA PRO A 109 2.93 9.54 -9.63
C PRO A 109 4.07 10.15 -8.80
N GLN A 110 4.08 11.48 -8.70
CA GLN A 110 5.10 12.18 -7.92
C GLN A 110 5.10 11.69 -6.48
N GLY A 111 6.30 11.43 -5.94
CA GLY A 111 6.46 10.98 -4.55
C GLY A 111 6.12 9.50 -4.33
N THR A 112 5.94 8.71 -5.39
CA THR A 112 5.74 7.25 -5.29
C THR A 112 6.82 6.61 -4.44
N ARG A 113 6.41 5.80 -3.47
CA ARG A 113 7.26 4.99 -2.63
C ARG A 113 7.04 3.52 -2.99
N VAL A 114 8.10 2.73 -2.85
CA VAL A 114 8.01 1.27 -3.02
C VAL A 114 8.24 0.59 -1.66
N LEU A 115 7.27 -0.23 -1.24
CA LEU A 115 7.39 -1.20 -0.14
C LEU A 115 7.91 -2.50 -0.75
N ASN A 116 9.23 -2.67 -0.74
CA ASN A 116 9.89 -3.87 -1.24
C ASN A 116 10.13 -4.88 -0.09
N PRO A 117 10.65 -6.10 -0.36
CA PRO A 117 10.76 -7.16 0.65
C PRO A 117 11.54 -6.71 1.89
N ASN A 118 12.68 -6.04 1.70
CA ASN A 118 13.49 -5.54 2.82
C ASN A 118 12.75 -4.51 3.68
N LYS A 119 11.98 -3.61 3.05
CA LYS A 119 11.18 -2.61 3.79
C LYS A 119 9.97 -3.24 4.46
N LEU A 120 9.37 -4.28 3.88
CA LEU A 120 8.28 -5.01 4.49
C LEU A 120 8.74 -5.71 5.78
N GLU A 121 9.90 -6.37 5.74
CA GLU A 121 10.46 -6.98 6.95
C GLU A 121 10.85 -5.94 8.01
N ALA A 122 11.40 -4.79 7.60
CA ALA A 122 11.65 -3.69 8.52
C ALA A 122 10.36 -3.12 9.14
N LEU A 123 9.27 -3.04 8.36
CA LEU A 123 7.95 -2.63 8.85
C LEU A 123 7.43 -3.63 9.88
N LYS A 124 7.43 -4.93 9.57
CA LYS A 124 7.01 -6.00 10.50
C LYS A 124 7.79 -5.94 11.82
N ALA A 125 9.11 -5.82 11.75
CA ALA A 125 9.96 -5.71 12.93
C ALA A 125 9.62 -4.46 13.77
N SER A 126 9.38 -3.32 13.11
CA SER A 126 9.02 -2.06 13.79
C SER A 126 7.66 -2.16 14.49
N VAL A 127 6.69 -2.82 13.86
CA VAL A 127 5.36 -3.06 14.44
C VAL A 127 5.45 -3.94 15.68
N VAL A 128 6.22 -5.04 15.62
CA VAL A 128 6.45 -5.92 16.77
C VAL A 128 7.14 -5.18 17.91
N ALA A 129 8.18 -4.39 17.60
CA ALA A 129 8.88 -3.59 18.61
C ALA A 129 7.97 -2.56 19.27
N TYR A 130 7.14 -1.86 18.48
CA TYR A 130 6.16 -0.91 19.00
C TYR A 130 5.13 -1.59 19.90
N ALA A 131 4.52 -2.68 19.45
CA ALA A 131 3.54 -3.43 20.24
C ALA A 131 4.12 -3.95 21.56
N THR A 132 5.36 -4.45 21.53
CA THR A 132 6.09 -4.88 22.72
C THR A 132 6.30 -3.73 23.70
N ALA A 133 6.76 -2.57 23.21
CA ALA A 133 6.97 -1.40 24.06
C ALA A 133 5.67 -0.97 24.75
N VAL A 134 4.56 -0.90 24.01
CA VAL A 134 3.25 -0.52 24.57
C VAL A 134 2.73 -1.53 25.59
N ALA A 135 2.93 -2.84 25.37
CA ALA A 135 2.40 -3.89 26.25
C ALA A 135 3.10 -4.00 27.62
N PHE A 136 4.35 -3.53 27.72
CA PHE A 136 5.16 -3.58 28.94
C PHE A 136 5.36 -2.22 29.61
N HIS A 137 4.53 -1.23 29.24
CA HIS A 137 4.34 0.03 29.95
C HIS A 137 3.04 0.00 30.77
#